data_AF-A0A0J7LMG4-F1
#
_entry.id   AF-A0A0J7LMG4-F1
#
_cell.length_a   1.000
_cell.length_b   1.000
_cell.length_c   1.000
_cell.angle_alpha   90.00
_cell.angle_beta   90.00
_cell.angle_gamma   90.00
#
_symmetry.space_group_name_H-M   'P 1'
#
loop_
_entity.id
_entity.type
_entity.pdbx_description
1 polymer ?
#
loop_
_entity_poly.entity_id
_entity_poly.type
_entity_poly.pdbx_seq_one_letter_code
_entity_poly.pdbx_strand_id
1 'polypeptide(L)'
;MENIKQFIEQFIQAEYQFTRMKYDILVSDEDCQIQAERNNNFYHTNNAPNDRRTGREFRNDEKKAFAVTNKERAIPRTLFQIKQYVNPVLGDALKRIVTGKDLYACYVSYPSKGGRDLYFSSIFYVAETNEGQKIIYEKSFNSDTGVWYHPVDMDTVTVIDEGKLIAVEKYLAPEEETSLADYNKE
;
A
#
# COMPACT_ATOMS: atom_id res chain seq x y z
N MET A 1 0.88 -16.29 8.73
CA MET A 1 -0.09 -15.23 8.45
C MET A 1 -0.04 -14.11 9.48
N GLU A 2 -0.10 -14.39 10.79
CA GLU A 2 -0.03 -13.38 11.87
C GLU A 2 1.11 -12.36 11.71
N ASN A 3 2.35 -12.80 11.44
CA ASN A 3 3.48 -11.88 11.21
C ASN A 3 3.26 -10.93 10.02
N ILE A 4 2.59 -11.39 8.97
CA ILE A 4 2.28 -10.58 7.78
C ILE A 4 1.18 -9.56 8.10
N LYS A 5 0.17 -9.97 8.87
CA LYS A 5 -0.87 -9.09 9.36
C LYS A 5 -0.28 -7.96 10.20
N GLN A 6 0.58 -8.29 11.18
CA GLN A 6 1.24 -7.28 12.00
C GLN A 6 2.10 -6.33 11.17
N PHE A 7 2.85 -6.87 10.19
CA PHE A 7 3.64 -6.05 9.28
C PHE A 7 2.79 -5.07 8.48
N ILE A 8 1.70 -5.52 7.85
CA ILE A 8 0.86 -4.65 7.04
C ILE A 8 0.09 -3.63 7.91
N GLU A 9 -0.33 -4.00 9.11
CA GLU A 9 -0.95 -3.06 10.06
C GLU A 9 0.04 -1.97 10.50
N GLN A 10 1.30 -2.32 10.75
CA GLN A 10 2.35 -1.34 11.05
C GLN A 10 2.62 -0.40 9.87
N PHE A 11 2.65 -0.93 8.65
CA PHE A 11 2.77 -0.13 7.43
C PHE A 11 1.59 0.85 7.31
N ILE A 12 0.35 0.38 7.43
CA ILE A 12 -0.86 1.20 7.32
C ILE A 12 -0.83 2.36 8.32
N GLN A 13 -0.39 2.11 9.55
CA GLN A 13 -0.26 3.17 10.56
C GLN A 13 0.87 4.15 10.21
N ALA A 14 2.00 3.67 9.71
CA ALA A 14 3.11 4.53 9.28
C ALA A 14 2.73 5.42 8.09
N GLU A 15 2.03 4.87 7.10
CA GLU A 15 1.52 5.59 5.92
C GLU A 15 0.52 6.66 6.33
N TYR A 16 -0.42 6.33 7.22
CA TYR A 16 -1.40 7.28 7.75
C TYR A 16 -0.74 8.42 8.53
N GLN A 17 0.19 8.11 9.43
CA GLN A 17 0.96 9.11 10.19
C GLN A 17 1.75 10.02 9.25
N PHE A 18 2.47 9.44 8.28
CA PHE A 18 3.22 10.20 7.30
C PHE A 18 2.31 11.13 6.49
N THR A 19 1.19 10.62 5.97
CA THR A 19 0.23 11.42 5.20
C THR A 19 -0.28 12.61 6.00
N ARG A 20 -0.64 12.40 7.28
CA ARG A 20 -1.08 13.48 8.16
C ARG A 20 0.03 14.50 8.40
N MET A 21 1.24 14.04 8.71
CA MET A 21 2.39 14.91 8.94
C MET A 21 2.73 15.70 7.69
N LYS A 22 2.78 15.08 6.51
CA LYS A 22 3.09 15.72 5.22
C LYS A 22 2.25 16.98 4.98
N TYR A 23 0.97 16.95 5.34
CA TYR A 23 0.04 18.07 5.18
C TYR A 23 -0.15 18.95 6.42
N ASP A 24 0.58 18.70 7.50
CA ASP A 24 0.53 19.50 8.72
C ASP A 24 1.53 20.65 8.69
N ILE A 25 1.02 21.89 8.58
CA ILE A 25 1.84 23.10 8.56
C ILE A 25 2.63 23.34 9.87
N LEU A 26 2.20 22.72 10.96
CA LEU A 26 2.86 22.86 12.26
C LEU A 26 4.00 21.86 12.48
N VAL A 27 4.08 20.82 11.64
CA VAL A 27 5.13 19.80 11.72
C VAL A 27 6.35 20.29 10.96
N SER A 28 7.54 20.14 11.54
CA SER A 28 8.79 20.51 10.89
C SER A 28 9.08 19.62 9.66
N ASP A 29 9.87 20.13 8.72
CA ASP A 29 10.27 19.33 7.55
C ASP A 29 11.18 18.14 7.97
N GLU A 30 11.96 18.29 9.04
CA GLU A 30 12.81 17.23 9.60
C GLU A 30 11.97 16.08 10.19
N ASP A 31 10.98 16.39 11.04
CA ASP A 31 10.07 15.38 11.60
C ASP A 31 9.29 14.67 10.49
N CYS A 32 8.87 15.43 9.47
CA CYS A 32 8.18 14.87 8.31
C CYS A 32 9.10 13.93 7.52
N GLN A 33 10.38 14.26 7.38
CA GLN A 33 11.36 13.44 6.67
C GLN A 33 11.66 12.14 7.43
N ILE A 34 11.81 12.18 8.76
CA ILE A 34 11.99 10.99 9.60
C ILE A 34 10.80 10.04 9.44
N GLN A 35 9.58 10.58 9.43
CA GLN A 35 8.38 9.76 9.26
C GLN A 35 8.25 9.23 7.82
N ALA A 36 8.68 9.99 6.81
CA ALA A 36 8.73 9.53 5.42
C ALA A 36 9.68 8.33 5.29
N GLU A 37 10.87 8.40 5.87
CA GLU A 37 11.86 7.30 5.87
C GLU A 37 11.31 6.06 6.57
N ARG A 38 10.63 6.24 7.72
CA ARG A 38 9.96 5.14 8.40
C ARG A 38 8.91 4.45 7.51
N ASN A 39 8.09 5.22 6.80
CA ASN A 39 7.09 4.67 5.88
C ASN A 39 7.76 3.96 4.69
N ASN A 40 8.78 4.58 4.10
CA ASN A 40 9.49 4.05 2.94
C ASN A 40 10.24 2.75 3.27
N ASN A 41 10.67 2.57 4.51
CA ASN A 41 11.34 1.35 4.97
C ASN A 41 10.45 0.09 4.96
N PHE A 42 9.13 0.21 4.80
CA PHE A 42 8.27 -0.96 4.57
C PHE A 42 8.41 -1.52 3.15
N TYR A 43 8.82 -0.69 2.20
CA TYR A 43 9.08 -1.10 0.83
C TYR A 43 10.53 -1.59 0.70
N HIS A 44 10.74 -2.51 -0.22
CA HIS A 44 12.10 -2.82 -0.67
C HIS A 44 12.67 -1.60 -1.40
N THR A 45 13.96 -1.29 -1.20
CA THR A 45 14.60 -0.06 -1.72
C THR A 45 14.34 0.21 -3.21
N ASN A 46 14.32 -0.84 -4.06
CA ASN A 46 14.04 -0.71 -5.49
C ASN A 46 12.64 -0.14 -5.82
N ASN A 47 11.69 -0.27 -4.89
CA ASN A 47 10.27 0.01 -5.09
C ASN A 47 9.73 1.03 -4.09
N ALA A 48 10.60 1.55 -3.22
CA ALA A 48 10.22 2.53 -2.23
C ALA A 48 9.71 3.80 -2.93
N PRO A 49 8.52 4.29 -2.57
CA PRO A 49 8.01 5.52 -3.13
C PRO A 49 8.95 6.67 -2.72
N ASN A 50 9.27 7.56 -3.66
CA ASN A 50 9.98 8.80 -3.34
C ASN A 50 9.01 9.86 -2.79
N ASP A 51 8.13 9.43 -1.87
CA ASP A 51 7.17 10.33 -1.27
C ASP A 51 7.82 11.10 -0.11
N ARG A 52 7.76 12.42 -0.20
CA ARG A 52 8.35 13.36 0.74
C ARG A 52 7.62 14.69 0.64
N ARG A 53 7.70 15.49 1.70
CA ARG A 53 7.26 16.88 1.64
C ARG A 53 8.26 17.69 0.82
N THR A 54 7.76 18.58 -0.02
CA THR A 54 8.59 19.37 -0.96
C THR A 54 8.67 20.85 -0.59
N GLY A 55 8.01 21.26 0.50
CA GLY A 55 7.78 22.65 0.89
C GLY A 55 6.82 23.40 -0.05
N ARG A 56 6.33 22.75 -1.11
CA ARG A 56 5.38 23.32 -2.08
C ARG A 56 3.95 23.34 -1.55
N GLU A 57 3.69 22.49 -0.57
CA GLU A 57 2.39 22.21 0.03
C GLU A 57 1.85 23.41 0.81
N PHE A 58 2.69 24.40 1.15
CA PHE A 58 2.31 25.54 2.00
C PHE A 58 2.65 26.92 1.41
N ARG A 59 2.99 27.00 0.11
CA ARG A 59 3.54 28.21 -0.53
C ARG A 59 2.60 29.42 -0.56
N ASN A 60 1.29 29.19 -0.52
CA ASN A 60 0.26 30.23 -0.52
C ASN A 60 -0.99 29.72 0.21
N ASP A 61 -1.96 30.60 0.43
CA ASP A 61 -3.14 30.28 1.24
C ASP A 61 -4.02 29.19 0.60
N GLU A 62 -4.09 29.13 -0.73
CA GLU A 62 -4.78 28.04 -1.45
C GLU A 62 -4.13 26.68 -1.17
N LYS A 63 -2.80 26.60 -1.22
CA LYS A 63 -2.05 25.37 -0.93
C LYS A 63 -2.16 24.98 0.55
N LYS A 64 -2.16 25.96 1.46
CA LYS A 64 -2.40 25.70 2.89
C LYS A 64 -3.81 25.15 3.12
N ALA A 65 -4.84 25.75 2.49
CA ALA A 65 -6.21 25.25 2.57
C ALA A 65 -6.32 23.82 2.03
N PHE A 66 -5.69 23.55 0.87
CA PHE A 66 -5.58 22.21 0.31
C PHE A 66 -4.89 21.22 1.28
N ALA A 67 -3.80 21.63 1.93
CA ALA A 67 -3.12 20.79 2.91
C ALA A 67 -4.01 20.47 4.12
N VAL A 68 -4.71 21.47 4.69
CA VAL A 68 -5.67 21.26 5.77
C VAL A 68 -6.73 20.22 5.37
N THR A 69 -7.34 20.37 4.18
CA THR A 69 -8.32 19.40 3.68
C THR A 69 -7.75 17.99 3.52
N ASN A 70 -6.53 17.84 2.98
CA ASN A 70 -5.93 16.52 2.83
C ASN A 70 -5.57 15.87 4.18
N LYS A 71 -5.09 16.66 5.14
CA LYS A 71 -4.84 16.20 6.52
C LYS A 71 -6.12 15.68 7.17
N GLU A 72 -7.24 16.38 7.00
CA GLU A 72 -8.55 15.99 7.55
C GLU A 72 -9.15 14.76 6.86
N ARG A 73 -8.88 14.59 5.57
CA ARG A 73 -9.32 13.43 4.80
C ARG A 73 -8.49 12.18 5.07
N ALA A 74 -7.24 12.31 5.49
CA ALA A 74 -6.38 11.16 5.75
C ALA A 74 -7.05 10.18 6.74
N ILE A 75 -7.05 8.90 6.41
CA ILE A 75 -7.50 7.79 7.26
C ILE A 75 -6.53 6.62 7.15
N PRO A 76 -6.39 5.80 8.20
CA PRO A 76 -5.72 4.52 8.04
C PRO A 76 -6.52 3.67 7.06
N ARG A 77 -5.81 2.97 6.18
CA ARG A 77 -6.42 1.96 5.31
C ARG A 77 -7.04 0.85 6.15
N THR A 78 -8.10 0.26 5.63
CA THR A 78 -8.73 -0.92 6.18
C THR A 78 -8.10 -2.15 5.53
N LEU A 79 -7.63 -3.10 6.34
CA LEU A 79 -7.19 -4.41 5.85
C LEU A 79 -8.41 -5.32 5.70
N PHE A 80 -8.67 -5.79 4.47
CA PHE A 80 -9.81 -6.66 4.20
C PHE A 80 -9.44 -8.13 4.32
N GLN A 81 -8.37 -8.53 3.62
CA GLN A 81 -7.91 -9.92 3.58
C GLN A 81 -6.42 -10.00 3.23
N ILE A 82 -5.80 -11.12 3.58
CA ILE A 82 -4.48 -11.52 3.11
C ILE A 82 -4.60 -12.88 2.42
N LYS A 83 -4.11 -12.96 1.19
CA LYS A 83 -3.96 -14.22 0.46
C LYS A 83 -2.49 -14.62 0.43
N GLN A 84 -2.18 -15.86 0.79
CA GLN A 84 -0.82 -16.43 0.71
C GLN A 84 -0.70 -17.36 -0.48
N TYR A 85 0.32 -17.12 -1.28
CA TYR A 85 0.66 -17.93 -2.43
C TYR A 85 2.07 -18.52 -2.28
N VAL A 86 2.33 -19.61 -2.99
CA VAL A 86 3.65 -20.23 -3.08
C VAL A 86 4.12 -20.34 -4.53
N ASN A 87 5.42 -20.19 -4.72
CA ASN A 87 6.12 -20.25 -6.00
C ASN A 87 5.59 -19.22 -7.02
N PRO A 88 5.62 -17.91 -6.71
CA PRO A 88 5.21 -16.88 -7.65
C PRO A 88 6.14 -16.83 -8.87
N VAL A 89 5.62 -16.39 -10.02
CA VAL A 89 6.43 -15.99 -11.16
C VAL A 89 6.69 -14.50 -11.06
N LEU A 90 7.95 -14.15 -10.83
CA LEU A 90 8.38 -12.77 -10.60
C LEU A 90 9.10 -12.19 -11.83
N GLY A 91 8.95 -10.88 -12.04
CA GLY A 91 9.80 -10.12 -12.95
C GLY A 91 11.26 -10.13 -12.51
N ASP A 92 12.18 -9.88 -13.45
CA ASP A 92 13.61 -10.08 -13.22
C ASP A 92 14.21 -9.22 -12.10
N ALA A 93 13.67 -8.02 -11.82
CA ALA A 93 14.12 -7.21 -10.70
C ALA A 93 13.68 -7.82 -9.37
N LEU A 94 12.43 -8.32 -9.29
CA LEU A 94 11.90 -8.96 -8.08
C LEU A 94 12.59 -10.29 -7.78
N LYS A 95 12.91 -11.10 -8.81
CA LYS A 95 13.67 -12.36 -8.65
C LYS A 95 15.03 -12.18 -7.96
N ARG A 96 15.67 -11.01 -8.11
CA ARG A 96 16.99 -10.74 -7.53
C ARG A 96 16.94 -10.39 -6.04
N ILE A 97 15.77 -9.98 -5.55
CA ILE A 97 15.61 -9.45 -4.20
C ILE A 97 14.79 -10.39 -3.31
N VAL A 98 13.83 -11.13 -3.89
CA VAL A 98 13.01 -12.09 -3.15
C VAL A 98 13.82 -13.34 -2.88
N THR A 99 13.94 -13.70 -1.61
CA THR A 99 14.73 -14.87 -1.14
C THR A 99 13.84 -16.05 -0.75
N GLY A 100 12.54 -15.81 -0.53
CA GLY A 100 11.54 -16.81 -0.17
C GLY A 100 10.74 -17.36 -1.35
N LYS A 101 9.86 -18.32 -1.06
CA LYS A 101 8.88 -18.88 -2.02
C LYS A 101 7.45 -18.40 -1.75
N ASP A 102 7.23 -17.79 -0.59
CA ASP A 102 5.93 -17.27 -0.19
C ASP A 102 5.73 -15.85 -0.71
N LEU A 103 4.52 -15.58 -1.15
CA LEU A 103 4.05 -14.26 -1.53
C LEU A 103 2.72 -13.98 -0.83
N TYR A 104 2.59 -12.80 -0.24
CA TYR A 104 1.38 -12.40 0.46
C TYR A 104 0.75 -11.20 -0.23
N ALA A 105 -0.48 -11.34 -0.70
CA ALA A 105 -1.26 -10.25 -1.27
C ALA A 105 -2.18 -9.67 -0.18
N CYS A 106 -1.89 -8.45 0.27
CA CYS A 106 -2.64 -7.74 1.30
C CYS A 106 -3.62 -6.75 0.65
N TYR A 107 -4.91 -7.03 0.72
CA TYR A 107 -5.97 -6.24 0.10
C TYR A 107 -6.42 -5.15 1.07
N VAL A 108 -6.33 -3.88 0.65
CA VAL A 108 -6.58 -2.74 1.54
C VAL A 108 -7.40 -1.62 0.90
N SER A 109 -8.06 -0.83 1.74
CA SER A 109 -8.84 0.34 1.32
C SER A 109 -7.95 1.54 1.03
N TYR A 110 -8.59 2.61 0.56
CA TYR A 110 -7.92 3.87 0.21
C TYR A 110 -7.48 4.63 1.48
N PRO A 111 -6.41 5.44 1.41
CA PRO A 111 -5.85 6.13 2.59
C PRO A 111 -6.52 7.49 2.89
N SER A 112 -7.65 7.81 2.24
CA SER A 112 -8.32 9.11 2.36
C SER A 112 -9.82 9.02 2.23
N LYS A 113 -10.58 9.64 3.16
CA LYS A 113 -12.04 9.71 3.13
C LYS A 113 -12.52 10.31 1.80
N GLY A 114 -13.32 9.52 1.08
CA GLY A 114 -14.09 9.95 -0.08
C GLY A 114 -15.59 9.80 0.18
N GLY A 115 -16.38 10.05 -0.86
CA GLY A 115 -17.82 9.76 -0.88
C GLY A 115 -18.15 8.42 -1.54
N ARG A 116 -17.18 7.50 -1.60
CA ARG A 116 -17.36 6.15 -2.16
C ARG A 116 -17.49 5.15 -1.02
N ASP A 117 -18.19 4.05 -1.28
CA ASP A 117 -18.31 2.92 -0.37
C ASP A 117 -16.94 2.30 -0.06
N LEU A 118 -16.83 1.50 0.99
CA LEU A 118 -15.58 0.87 1.34
C LEU A 118 -15.23 -0.27 0.35
N TYR A 119 -14.11 -0.16 -0.38
CA TYR A 119 -13.74 -1.12 -1.44
C TYR A 119 -12.23 -1.44 -1.46
N PHE A 120 -11.84 -2.46 -2.24
CA PHE A 120 -10.43 -2.80 -2.46
C PHE A 120 -9.75 -1.73 -3.30
N SER A 121 -8.91 -0.89 -2.71
CA SER A 121 -8.23 0.16 -3.46
C SER A 121 -6.83 -0.23 -3.94
N SER A 122 -6.13 -1.04 -3.15
CA SER A 122 -4.76 -1.46 -3.41
C SER A 122 -4.56 -2.91 -2.94
N ILE A 123 -3.64 -3.61 -3.60
CA ILE A 123 -3.02 -4.84 -3.12
C ILE A 123 -1.55 -4.53 -2.91
N PHE A 124 -1.08 -4.71 -1.67
CA PHE A 124 0.35 -4.71 -1.36
C PHE A 124 0.87 -6.13 -1.33
N TYR A 125 1.83 -6.43 -2.19
CA TYR A 125 2.50 -7.72 -2.22
C TYR A 125 3.72 -7.69 -1.31
N VAL A 126 3.72 -8.58 -0.32
CA VAL A 126 4.75 -8.70 0.70
C VAL A 126 5.48 -10.03 0.51
N ALA A 127 6.81 -10.01 0.60
CA ALA A 127 7.65 -11.19 0.54
C ALA A 127 8.88 -11.04 1.43
N GLU A 128 9.53 -12.17 1.73
CA GLU A 128 10.87 -12.16 2.31
C GLU A 128 11.90 -11.78 1.25
N THR A 129 12.76 -10.82 1.59
CA THR A 129 13.80 -10.29 0.70
C THR A 129 15.16 -10.34 1.37
N ASN A 130 16.21 -9.95 0.64
CA ASN A 130 17.53 -9.69 1.21
C ASN A 130 17.56 -8.52 2.23
N GLU A 131 16.51 -7.71 2.31
CA GLU A 131 16.33 -6.63 3.31
C GLU A 131 15.31 -7.02 4.41
N GLY A 132 15.00 -8.32 4.54
CA GLY A 132 13.94 -8.85 5.39
C GLY A 132 12.57 -8.79 4.73
N GLN A 133 11.50 -8.83 5.52
CA GLN A 133 10.13 -8.76 5.02
C GLN A 133 9.81 -7.36 4.47
N LYS A 134 9.41 -7.28 3.20
CA LYS A 134 9.19 -6.00 2.49
C LYS A 134 7.96 -6.04 1.59
N ILE A 135 7.35 -4.88 1.38
CA ILE A 135 6.46 -4.63 0.24
C ILE A 135 7.33 -4.57 -1.01
N ILE A 136 7.10 -5.53 -1.91
CA ILE A 136 7.84 -5.67 -3.16
C ILE A 136 7.04 -5.20 -4.36
N TYR A 137 5.73 -5.02 -4.23
CA TYR A 137 4.91 -4.60 -5.36
C TYR A 137 3.54 -4.06 -4.89
N GLU A 138 2.96 -3.16 -5.68
CA GLU A 138 1.60 -2.65 -5.46
C GLU A 138 0.78 -2.78 -6.76
N LYS A 139 -0.46 -3.23 -6.65
CA LYS A 139 -1.50 -3.03 -7.66
C LYS A 139 -2.54 -2.07 -7.09
N SER A 140 -3.05 -1.17 -7.92
CA SER A 140 -4.15 -0.28 -7.56
C SER A 140 -5.41 -0.67 -8.32
N PHE A 141 -6.57 -0.45 -7.72
CA PHE A 141 -7.87 -0.77 -8.31
C PHE A 141 -8.57 0.50 -8.77
N ASN A 142 -8.96 0.52 -10.03
CA ASN A 142 -9.86 1.55 -10.54
C ASN A 142 -11.30 1.05 -10.38
N SER A 143 -12.02 1.59 -9.40
CA SER A 143 -13.41 1.22 -9.13
C SER A 143 -14.37 1.65 -10.24
N ASP A 144 -14.03 2.67 -11.04
CA ASP A 144 -14.89 3.15 -12.14
C ASP A 144 -14.85 2.19 -13.33
N THR A 145 -13.73 1.50 -13.54
CA THR A 145 -13.57 0.52 -14.62
C THR A 145 -13.62 -0.94 -14.13
N GLY A 146 -13.51 -1.18 -12.83
CA GLY A 146 -13.41 -2.52 -12.23
C GLY A 146 -12.09 -3.24 -12.56
N VAL A 147 -11.01 -2.49 -12.83
CA VAL A 147 -9.75 -3.06 -13.34
C VAL A 147 -8.60 -2.75 -12.39
N TRP A 148 -7.82 -3.80 -12.10
CA TRP A 148 -6.52 -3.66 -11.44
C TRP A 148 -5.48 -3.14 -12.43
N TYR A 149 -4.74 -2.12 -12.02
CA TYR A 149 -3.66 -1.54 -12.82
C TYR A 149 -2.38 -1.40 -12.01
N HIS A 150 -1.28 -1.26 -12.74
CA HIS A 150 0.04 -1.05 -12.16
C HIS A 150 0.32 0.45 -12.16
N PRO A 151 0.55 1.07 -10.99
CA PRO A 151 0.84 2.50 -10.95
C PRO A 151 2.21 2.87 -11.57
N VAL A 152 3.07 1.87 -11.84
CA VAL A 152 4.38 2.05 -12.49
C VAL A 152 4.53 1.05 -13.63
N ASP A 153 4.78 1.57 -14.83
CA ASP A 153 4.89 0.83 -16.09
C ASP A 153 6.33 0.33 -16.29
N MET A 154 6.73 -0.70 -15.54
CA MET A 154 8.02 -1.37 -15.73
C MET A 154 7.88 -2.90 -15.57
N ASP A 155 7.85 -3.61 -16.70
CA ASP A 155 7.74 -5.08 -16.79
C ASP A 155 8.75 -5.87 -15.93
N THR A 156 9.83 -5.22 -15.48
CA THR A 156 10.87 -5.85 -14.66
C THR A 156 10.55 -5.90 -13.17
N VAL A 157 9.60 -5.08 -12.69
CA VAL A 157 9.28 -4.87 -11.26
C VAL A 157 7.86 -5.31 -10.93
N THR A 158 7.43 -6.45 -11.47
CA THR A 158 6.06 -6.94 -11.32
C THR A 158 5.99 -8.36 -10.79
N VAL A 159 4.90 -8.65 -10.09
CA VAL A 159 4.45 -10.03 -9.87
C VAL A 159 3.68 -10.44 -11.13
N ILE A 160 4.28 -11.31 -11.94
CA ILE A 160 3.70 -11.78 -13.21
C ILE A 160 2.58 -12.79 -12.95
N ASP A 161 2.82 -13.70 -12.00
CA ASP A 161 1.86 -14.69 -11.52
C ASP A 161 2.05 -14.84 -10.01
N GLU A 162 0.97 -14.78 -9.23
CA GLU A 162 1.03 -14.96 -7.79
C GLU A 162 1.46 -16.39 -7.39
N GLY A 163 1.28 -17.37 -8.27
CA GLY A 163 1.56 -18.78 -8.03
C GLY A 163 0.37 -19.52 -7.43
N LYS A 164 0.64 -20.58 -6.66
CA LYS A 164 -0.43 -21.41 -6.08
C LYS A 164 -0.95 -20.78 -4.79
N LEU A 165 -2.24 -20.44 -4.76
CA LEU A 165 -2.93 -20.04 -3.53
C LEU A 165 -2.97 -21.18 -2.52
N ILE A 166 -2.55 -20.92 -1.28
CA ILE A 166 -2.50 -21.93 -0.20
C ILE A 166 -3.28 -21.53 1.04
N ALA A 167 -3.51 -20.23 1.28
CA ALA A 167 -4.31 -19.78 2.41
C ALA A 167 -4.93 -18.41 2.13
N VAL A 168 -6.09 -18.18 2.74
CA VAL A 168 -6.79 -16.89 2.76
C VAL A 168 -7.20 -16.59 4.19
N GLU A 169 -6.84 -15.40 4.68
CA GLU A 169 -7.32 -14.87 5.95
C GLU A 169 -8.14 -13.61 5.70
N LYS A 170 -9.39 -13.61 6.18
CA LYS A 170 -10.41 -12.59 5.93
C LYS A 170 -10.71 -11.84 7.23
N TYR A 171 -10.79 -10.51 7.18
CA TYR A 171 -10.97 -9.65 8.36
C TYR A 171 -12.25 -8.82 8.30
N LEU A 172 -12.35 -7.92 7.32
CA LEU A 172 -13.53 -7.09 7.09
C LEU A 172 -13.98 -7.26 5.65
N ALA A 173 -15.28 -7.38 5.43
CA ALA A 173 -15.85 -7.41 4.09
C ALA A 173 -15.93 -5.97 3.54
N PRO A 174 -15.61 -5.76 2.25
CA PRO A 174 -15.90 -4.50 1.58
C PRO A 174 -17.41 -4.34 1.36
N GLU A 175 -17.84 -3.10 1.13
CA GLU A 175 -19.23 -2.72 0.87
C GLU A 175 -19.53 -2.69 -0.65
N GLU A 176 -18.56 -2.33 -1.47
CA GLU A 176 -18.70 -2.27 -2.93
C GLU A 176 -18.78 -3.67 -3.56
N GLU A 177 -19.76 -3.87 -4.46
CA GLU A 177 -20.16 -5.18 -4.96
C GLU A 177 -19.03 -5.97 -5.65
N THR A 178 -18.21 -5.32 -6.47
CA THR A 178 -17.11 -5.97 -7.19
C THR A 178 -16.04 -6.48 -6.23
N SER A 179 -15.65 -5.64 -5.28
CA SER A 179 -14.71 -5.97 -4.21
C SER A 179 -15.28 -7.06 -3.31
N LEU A 180 -16.58 -7.04 -3.01
CA LEU A 180 -17.24 -8.06 -2.21
C LEU A 180 -17.29 -9.41 -2.93
N ALA A 181 -17.56 -9.40 -4.24
CA ALA A 181 -17.51 -10.60 -5.05
C ALA A 181 -16.10 -11.20 -5.07
N ASP A 182 -15.05 -10.39 -5.19
CA ASP A 182 -13.66 -10.86 -5.14
C ASP A 182 -13.23 -11.31 -3.72
N TYR A 183 -13.67 -10.59 -2.69
CA TYR A 183 -13.52 -11.00 -1.29
C TYR A 183 -14.10 -12.38 -1.03
N ASN A 184 -15.24 -12.71 -1.65
CA ASN A 184 -15.91 -13.99 -1.46
C ASN A 184 -15.30 -15.15 -2.24
N LYS A 185 -14.41 -14.89 -3.22
CA LYS A 185 -13.69 -15.95 -3.94
C LYS A 185 -12.68 -16.62 -3.02
N GLU A 186 -12.60 -17.95 -3.12
CA GLU A 186 -11.64 -18.79 -2.41
C GLU A 186 -10.22 -18.65 -2.98
#